data_AF-A0A3C0CAS6-F1
#
_entry.id   AF-A0A3C0CAS6-F1
#
_cell.length_a   1.000
_cell.length_b   1.000
_cell.length_c   1.000
_cell.angle_alpha   90.00
_cell.angle_beta   90.00
_cell.angle_gamma   90.00
#
_symmetry.space_group_name_H-M   'P 1'
#
loop_
_entity.id
_entity.type
_entity.pdbx_description
1 polymer ?
#
loop_
_entity_poly.entity_id
_entity_poly.type
_entity_poly.pdbx_seq_one_letter_code
_entity_poly.pdbx_strand_id
1 'polypeptide(L)'
;AYDGSSAITSGATYQWAKYVSGQWTNISNATSSTYTVQGSDVINIQSYRCTMTYKSRDYIDIITIEDKSDPYVSEMLSIGGFTVKNGIGGLVPYVIVRTNQKEVDALKGTISDTAPSSPSSGTYWYKIDHTNKKVTLMKYSGSSWQTTSDKQELTYTWYKQNKDGKESAFGKTGKVIYLSADDIDSIATLQCDVSK
;
A
#
# COMPACT_ATOMS: atom_id res chain seq x y z
N ALA A 1 -6.26 -3.89 39.56
CA ALA A 1 -6.81 -5.13 40.15
C ALA A 1 -6.90 -4.99 41.68
N TYR A 2 -7.70 -5.82 42.34
CA TYR A 2 -7.89 -5.83 43.80
C TYR A 2 -7.54 -7.19 44.40
N ASP A 3 -7.03 -7.20 45.63
CA ASP A 3 -6.85 -8.38 46.49
C ASP A 3 -7.91 -8.31 47.60
N GLY A 4 -9.04 -9.00 47.41
CA GLY A 4 -10.23 -8.79 48.22
C GLY A 4 -10.79 -7.38 48.04
N SER A 5 -10.93 -6.63 49.14
CA SER A 5 -11.35 -5.23 49.12
C SER A 5 -10.22 -4.21 48.95
N SER A 6 -8.96 -4.67 48.94
CA SER A 6 -7.78 -3.79 48.89
C SER A 6 -7.26 -3.63 47.46
N ALA A 7 -7.04 -2.39 47.02
CA ALA A 7 -6.44 -2.13 45.71
C ALA A 7 -4.98 -2.60 45.69
N ILE A 8 -4.57 -3.26 44.61
CA ILE A 8 -3.16 -3.62 44.41
C ILE A 8 -2.45 -2.40 43.84
N THR A 9 -1.66 -1.72 44.68
CA THR A 9 -0.93 -0.48 44.30
C THR A 9 0.59 -0.68 44.17
N SER A 10 1.13 -1.80 44.65
CA SER A 10 2.56 -2.12 44.59
C SER A 10 2.81 -3.63 44.61
N GLY A 11 4.01 -4.07 44.22
CA GLY A 11 4.41 -5.48 44.26
C GLY A 11 3.85 -6.34 43.12
N ALA A 12 3.19 -5.72 42.15
CA ALA A 12 2.77 -6.36 40.91
C ALA A 12 3.84 -6.16 39.82
N THR A 13 4.00 -7.16 38.95
CA THR A 13 4.81 -7.04 37.72
C THR A 13 3.89 -7.10 36.51
N TYR A 14 4.29 -6.47 35.41
CA TYR A 14 3.49 -6.41 34.18
C TYR A 14 4.32 -6.92 33.00
N GLN A 15 3.63 -7.45 31.99
CA GLN A 15 4.19 -7.73 30.67
C GLN A 15 3.12 -7.50 29.61
N TRP A 16 3.41 -6.60 28.68
CA TRP A 16 2.55 -6.38 27.52
C TRP A 16 2.93 -7.28 26.35
N ALA A 17 1.94 -7.74 25.60
CA ALA A 17 2.09 -8.51 24.38
C ALA A 17 1.17 -7.96 23.30
N LYS A 18 1.55 -8.13 22.02
CA LYS A 18 0.70 -7.85 20.86
C LYS A 18 0.26 -9.13 20.17
N TYR A 19 -0.93 -9.13 19.60
CA TYR A 19 -1.43 -10.27 18.83
C TYR A 19 -0.95 -10.19 17.38
N VAL A 20 -0.09 -11.11 16.96
CA VAL A 20 0.49 -11.15 15.61
C VAL A 20 0.44 -12.59 15.11
N SER A 21 -0.05 -12.78 13.88
CA SER A 21 -0.08 -14.10 13.22
C SER A 21 -0.71 -15.22 14.05
N GLY A 22 -1.80 -14.92 14.78
CA GLY A 22 -2.53 -15.90 15.57
C GLY A 22 -1.96 -16.18 16.97
N GLN A 23 -0.92 -15.44 17.41
CA GLN A 23 -0.26 -15.65 18.70
C GLN A 23 0.02 -14.34 19.43
N TRP A 24 0.13 -14.43 20.76
CA TRP A 24 0.57 -13.31 21.60
C TRP A 24 2.09 -13.28 21.67
N THR A 25 2.69 -12.20 21.20
CA THR A 25 4.14 -11.97 21.25
C THR A 25 4.46 -10.87 22.27
N ASN A 26 5.31 -11.15 23.25
CA ASN A 26 5.73 -10.16 24.23
C ASN A 26 6.43 -8.97 23.57
N ILE A 27 6.08 -7.78 24.02
CA ILE A 27 6.74 -6.54 23.61
C ILE A 27 7.93 -6.33 24.54
N SER A 28 9.12 -6.21 23.97
CA SER A 28 10.36 -6.04 24.71
C SER A 28 10.29 -4.83 25.65
N ASN A 29 10.69 -5.03 26.92
CA ASN A 29 10.75 -3.99 27.96
C ASN A 29 9.40 -3.34 28.33
N ALA A 30 8.28 -3.85 27.84
CA ALA A 30 6.96 -3.33 28.18
C ALA A 30 6.44 -3.93 29.50
N THR A 31 7.07 -3.52 30.61
CA THR A 31 6.84 -4.07 31.96
C THR A 31 6.18 -3.08 32.94
N SER A 32 5.71 -1.95 32.43
CA SER A 32 5.00 -0.93 33.21
C SER A 32 3.50 -1.20 33.28
N SER A 33 2.83 -0.61 34.26
CA SER A 33 1.36 -0.66 34.42
C SER A 33 0.60 0.02 33.27
N THR A 34 1.29 0.83 32.48
CA THR A 34 0.78 1.49 31.28
C THR A 34 1.66 1.16 30.07
N TYR A 35 1.05 1.04 28.89
CA TYR A 35 1.75 0.94 27.62
C TYR A 35 1.18 1.97 26.64
N THR A 36 2.05 2.73 25.98
CA THR A 36 1.65 3.70 24.96
C THR A 36 1.74 3.05 23.58
N VAL A 37 0.63 3.06 22.84
CA VAL A 37 0.55 2.55 21.46
C VAL A 37 0.69 3.73 20.50
N GLN A 38 1.58 3.62 19.52
CA GLN A 38 1.64 4.59 18.42
C GLN A 38 0.59 4.25 17.37
N GLY A 39 -0.01 5.25 16.73
CA GLY A 39 -0.97 5.01 15.64
C GLY A 39 -0.38 4.15 14.52
N SER A 40 0.91 4.36 14.21
CA SER A 40 1.65 3.56 13.23
C SER A 40 1.74 2.07 13.55
N ASP A 41 1.52 1.67 14.81
CA ASP A 41 1.58 0.26 15.25
C ASP A 41 0.24 -0.48 15.08
N VAL A 42 -0.84 0.23 14.71
CA VAL A 42 -2.19 -0.32 14.54
C VAL A 42 -2.51 -0.38 13.05
N ILE A 43 -2.40 -1.57 12.45
CA ILE A 43 -2.78 -1.78 11.05
C ILE A 43 -4.22 -2.30 11.02
N ASN A 44 -5.18 -1.42 10.76
CA ASN A 44 -6.63 -1.70 10.76
C ASN A 44 -7.17 -2.12 12.14
N ILE A 45 -6.78 -3.28 12.65
CA ILE A 45 -7.12 -3.76 13.99
C ILE A 45 -5.87 -4.37 14.63
N GLN A 46 -5.55 -3.94 15.85
CA GLN A 46 -4.47 -4.53 16.65
C GLN A 46 -4.93 -4.74 18.08
N SER A 47 -4.77 -5.97 18.58
CA SER A 47 -5.01 -6.30 19.98
C SER A 47 -3.71 -6.34 20.78
N TYR A 48 -3.78 -5.82 22.01
CA TYR A 48 -2.72 -5.84 23.01
C TYR A 48 -3.24 -6.52 24.27
N ARG A 49 -2.37 -7.26 24.94
CA ARG A 49 -2.65 -7.97 26.20
C ARG A 49 -1.69 -7.50 27.26
N CYS A 50 -2.21 -7.12 28.42
CA CYS A 50 -1.42 -6.93 29.62
C CYS A 50 -1.60 -8.14 30.54
N THR A 51 -0.51 -8.80 30.91
CA THR A 51 -0.49 -9.77 32.00
C THR A 51 0.12 -9.09 33.22
N MET A 52 -0.67 -8.92 34.28
CA MET A 52 -0.22 -8.47 35.59
C MET A 52 -0.06 -9.68 36.50
N THR A 53 1.10 -9.87 37.11
CA THR A 53 1.36 -10.94 38.10
C THR A 53 1.46 -10.33 39.49
N TYR A 54 0.70 -10.87 40.46
CA TYR A 54 0.75 -10.49 41.86
C TYR A 54 0.54 -11.70 42.76
N LYS A 55 1.42 -11.93 43.74
CA LYS A 55 1.41 -13.11 44.62
C LYS A 55 1.23 -14.43 43.85
N SER A 56 1.96 -14.60 42.76
CA SER A 56 1.90 -15.76 41.86
C SER A 56 0.55 -15.99 41.17
N ARG A 57 -0.31 -14.96 41.10
CA ARG A 57 -1.56 -14.97 40.33
C ARG A 57 -1.47 -14.01 39.16
N ASP A 58 -1.95 -14.45 38.01
CA ASP A 58 -2.01 -13.65 36.80
C ASP A 58 -3.39 -13.05 36.59
N TYR A 59 -3.40 -11.76 36.24
CA TYR A 59 -4.57 -11.00 35.84
C TYR A 59 -4.34 -10.53 34.41
N ILE A 60 -5.25 -10.87 33.51
CA ILE A 60 -5.11 -10.59 32.09
C ILE A 60 -6.18 -9.58 31.69
N ASP A 61 -5.74 -8.54 30.98
CA ASP A 61 -6.63 -7.62 30.28
C ASP A 61 -6.22 -7.51 28.81
N ILE A 62 -7.20 -7.37 27.93
CA ILE A 62 -7.01 -7.30 26.49
C ILE A 62 -7.73 -6.05 25.96
N ILE A 63 -6.97 -5.20 25.27
CA ILE A 63 -7.50 -4.06 24.54
C ILE A 63 -7.34 -4.29 23.04
N THR A 64 -8.39 -4.00 22.28
CA THR A 64 -8.35 -4.01 20.81
C THR A 64 -8.55 -2.59 20.31
N ILE A 65 -7.62 -2.14 19.48
CA ILE A 65 -7.64 -0.82 18.87
C ILE A 65 -7.95 -1.02 17.39
N GLU A 66 -8.95 -0.29 16.91
CA GLU A 66 -9.28 -0.19 15.48
C GLU A 66 -8.83 1.19 15.00
N ASP A 67 -7.98 1.22 13.98
CA ASP A 67 -7.67 2.46 13.28
C ASP A 67 -8.76 2.74 12.23
N LYS A 68 -9.60 3.72 12.53
CA LYS A 68 -10.66 4.21 11.63
C LYS A 68 -10.23 5.40 10.79
N SER A 69 -9.01 5.91 10.99
CA SER A 69 -8.50 7.09 10.28
C SER A 69 -8.19 6.77 8.82
N ASP A 70 -7.78 5.52 8.53
CA ASP A 70 -7.18 5.13 7.26
C ASP A 70 -7.91 3.95 6.59
N PRO A 71 -9.10 4.17 5.96
CA PRO A 71 -9.59 3.23 4.96
C PRO A 71 -8.54 3.08 3.85
N TYR A 72 -8.49 1.93 3.15
CA TYR A 72 -7.65 1.82 1.95
C TYR A 72 -8.04 2.92 0.98
N VAL A 73 -7.14 3.89 0.76
CA VAL A 73 -7.33 4.96 -0.21
C VAL A 73 -6.50 4.63 -1.44
N SER A 74 -7.17 4.57 -2.60
CA SER A 74 -6.53 4.57 -3.90
C SER A 74 -6.58 5.98 -4.49
N GLU A 75 -5.42 6.45 -4.95
CA GLU A 75 -5.28 7.74 -5.63
C GLU A 75 -4.77 7.49 -7.03
N MET A 76 -5.45 8.02 -8.04
CA MET A 76 -5.00 7.99 -9.42
C MET A 76 -4.16 9.24 -9.69
N LEU A 77 -2.88 9.05 -9.94
CA LEU A 77 -1.97 10.11 -10.36
C LEU A 77 -1.62 9.92 -11.83
N SER A 78 -1.32 11.01 -12.53
CA SER A 78 -0.85 10.96 -13.91
C SER A 78 0.44 11.74 -14.06
N ILE A 79 1.38 11.13 -14.77
CA ILE A 79 2.66 11.72 -15.16
C ILE A 79 2.82 11.52 -16.67
N GLY A 80 3.61 12.37 -17.32
CA GLY A 80 3.60 12.50 -18.79
C GLY A 80 2.68 13.65 -19.20
N GLY A 81 3.22 14.55 -20.03
CA GLY A 81 2.72 15.91 -20.23
C GLY A 81 1.20 16.06 -20.40
N PHE A 82 0.67 17.19 -19.91
CA PHE A 82 -0.76 17.52 -19.83
C PHE A 82 -1.47 17.70 -21.18
N THR A 83 -0.85 17.33 -22.29
CA THR A 83 -1.38 17.61 -23.63
C THR A 83 -1.29 16.38 -24.50
N VAL A 84 -2.45 15.73 -24.65
CA VAL A 84 -2.71 14.83 -25.76
C VAL A 84 -3.36 15.68 -26.85
N LYS A 85 -2.55 16.22 -27.77
CA LYS A 85 -3.06 17.04 -28.87
C LYS A 85 -2.59 16.45 -30.19
N ASN A 86 -3.54 16.24 -31.11
CA ASN A 86 -3.28 15.78 -32.48
C ASN A 86 -2.43 14.50 -32.57
N GLY A 87 -2.62 13.55 -31.64
CA GLY A 87 -1.88 12.27 -31.62
C GLY A 87 -0.44 12.37 -31.11
N ILE A 88 -0.01 13.51 -30.58
CA ILE A 88 1.32 13.71 -29.99
C ILE A 88 1.22 13.58 -28.47
N GLY A 89 2.09 12.75 -27.89
CA GLY A 89 2.18 12.53 -26.45
C GLY A 89 1.23 11.46 -25.90
N GLY A 90 1.19 11.33 -24.57
CA GLY A 90 0.29 10.44 -23.87
C GLY A 90 0.37 10.65 -22.36
N LEU A 91 -0.73 10.31 -21.68
CA LEU A 91 -0.79 10.34 -20.22
C LEU A 91 -0.41 8.96 -19.68
N VAL A 92 0.32 8.96 -18.57
CA VAL A 92 0.70 7.73 -17.88
C VAL A 92 0.09 7.72 -16.48
N PRO A 93 -1.20 7.36 -16.34
CA PRO A 93 -1.80 7.24 -15.03
C PRO A 93 -1.31 5.97 -14.32
N TYR A 94 -1.22 6.10 -13.00
CA TYR A 94 -0.91 5.02 -12.09
C TYR A 94 -1.67 5.17 -10.78
N VAL A 95 -1.84 4.06 -10.06
CA VAL A 95 -2.57 4.04 -8.78
C VAL A 95 -1.60 3.92 -7.62
N ILE A 96 -1.71 4.82 -6.66
CA ILE A 96 -1.09 4.67 -5.33
C ILE A 96 -2.14 4.09 -4.38
N VAL A 97 -1.74 3.07 -3.61
CA VAL A 97 -2.60 2.43 -2.61
C VAL A 97 -1.94 2.62 -1.26
N ARG A 98 -2.62 3.29 -0.33
CA ARG A 98 -2.10 3.55 1.02
C ARG A 98 -2.95 2.90 2.09
N THR A 99 -2.29 2.45 3.15
CA THR A 99 -2.89 2.12 4.45
C THR A 99 -1.93 2.61 5.53
N ASN A 100 -2.44 3.16 6.65
CA ASN A 100 -1.59 3.68 7.72
C ASN A 100 -0.54 4.68 7.19
N GLN A 101 -0.96 5.60 6.33
CA GLN A 101 -0.14 6.58 5.61
C GLN A 101 1.07 6.01 4.81
N LYS A 102 1.13 4.68 4.63
CA LYS A 102 2.21 3.97 3.95
C LYS A 102 1.69 3.34 2.66
N GLU A 103 2.46 3.44 1.58
CA GLU A 103 2.14 2.74 0.34
C GLU A 103 2.31 1.22 0.51
N VAL A 104 1.30 0.44 0.14
CA VAL A 104 1.24 -1.03 0.35
C VAL A 104 1.68 -1.85 -0.85
N ASP A 105 1.91 -1.23 -2.01
CA ASP A 105 2.37 -1.90 -3.24
C ASP A 105 3.13 -0.88 -4.10
N ALA A 106 4.24 -0.36 -3.56
CA ALA A 106 5.02 0.69 -4.19
C ALA A 106 5.45 0.32 -5.61
N LEU A 107 5.57 1.33 -6.48
CA LEU A 107 6.10 1.14 -7.84
C LEU A 107 7.46 0.43 -7.75
N LYS A 108 7.66 -0.63 -8.54
CA LYS A 108 8.94 -1.36 -8.56
C LYS A 108 10.11 -0.50 -9.03
N GLY A 109 9.86 0.52 -9.83
CA GLY A 109 10.86 1.39 -10.42
C GLY A 109 10.27 2.73 -10.85
N THR A 110 11.13 3.63 -11.31
CA THR A 110 10.71 4.93 -11.83
C THR A 110 9.90 4.77 -13.12
N ILE A 111 9.02 5.73 -13.40
CA ILE A 111 8.27 5.81 -14.66
C ILE A 111 8.88 6.95 -15.47
N SER A 112 9.38 6.64 -16.67
CA SER A 112 10.13 7.60 -17.50
C SER A 112 10.24 7.10 -18.94
N ASP A 113 10.38 8.02 -19.90
CA ASP A 113 10.76 7.72 -21.28
C ASP A 113 12.26 7.39 -21.43
N THR A 114 13.06 7.85 -20.45
CA THR A 114 14.50 7.70 -20.39
C THR A 114 14.88 6.66 -19.34
N ALA A 115 15.72 5.71 -19.72
CA ALA A 115 16.20 4.66 -18.84
C ALA A 115 17.07 5.23 -17.70
N PRO A 116 16.98 4.70 -16.47
CA PRO A 116 17.91 5.06 -15.39
C PRO A 116 19.38 4.85 -15.82
N SER A 117 20.23 5.83 -15.56
CA SER A 117 21.67 5.74 -15.79
C SER A 117 22.35 4.97 -14.65
N SER A 118 23.31 4.11 -14.99
CA SER A 118 24.07 3.29 -14.03
C SER A 118 23.23 2.39 -13.10
N PRO A 119 22.28 1.60 -13.62
CA PRO A 119 21.47 0.70 -12.80
C PRO A 119 22.28 -0.49 -12.28
N SER A 120 21.97 -0.95 -11.07
CA SER A 120 22.42 -2.27 -10.59
C SER A 120 21.55 -3.37 -11.18
N SER A 121 22.07 -4.60 -11.28
CA SER A 121 21.25 -5.77 -11.67
C SER A 121 20.03 -5.89 -10.76
N GLY A 122 18.87 -6.19 -11.36
CA GLY A 122 17.58 -6.26 -10.66
C GLY A 122 16.83 -4.94 -10.55
N THR A 123 17.41 -3.80 -10.93
CA THR A 123 16.70 -2.51 -10.96
C THR A 123 15.52 -2.58 -11.95
N TYR A 124 14.37 -2.03 -11.56
CA TYR A 124 13.21 -1.91 -12.44
C TYR A 124 13.05 -0.50 -13.00
N TRP A 125 12.36 -0.41 -14.14
CA TRP A 125 11.97 0.84 -14.78
C TRP A 125 10.68 0.63 -15.59
N TYR A 126 9.68 1.47 -15.39
CA TYR A 126 8.50 1.53 -16.24
C TYR A 126 8.82 2.40 -17.45
N LYS A 127 9.21 1.75 -18.54
CA LYS A 127 9.54 2.41 -19.81
C LYS A 127 8.27 2.95 -20.45
N ILE A 128 8.23 4.26 -20.66
CA ILE A 128 7.23 4.92 -21.50
C ILE A 128 7.68 4.82 -22.96
N ASP A 129 6.84 4.25 -23.82
CA ASP A 129 7.04 4.21 -25.26
C ASP A 129 5.89 4.95 -25.94
N HIS A 130 6.12 6.22 -26.29
CA HIS A 130 5.12 7.06 -26.94
C HIS A 130 4.79 6.59 -28.36
N THR A 131 5.75 6.00 -29.06
CA THR A 131 5.57 5.49 -30.43
C THR A 131 4.63 4.30 -30.44
N ASN A 132 4.85 3.34 -29.54
CA ASN A 132 4.02 2.15 -29.41
C ASN A 132 2.84 2.33 -28.43
N LYS A 133 2.65 3.55 -27.89
CA LYS A 133 1.57 3.93 -26.97
C LYS A 133 1.43 2.96 -25.78
N LYS A 134 2.55 2.63 -25.15
CA LYS A 134 2.62 1.58 -24.12
C LYS A 134 3.58 1.93 -22.98
N VAL A 135 3.24 1.48 -21.77
CA VAL A 135 4.18 1.35 -20.67
C VAL A 135 4.55 -0.12 -20.49
N THR A 136 5.85 -0.41 -20.35
CA THR A 136 6.35 -1.76 -20.12
C THR A 136 7.28 -1.78 -18.91
N LEU A 137 7.10 -2.73 -18.01
CA LEU A 137 8.04 -2.95 -16.91
C LEU A 137 9.31 -3.62 -17.44
N MET A 138 10.42 -2.91 -17.28
CA MET A 138 11.75 -3.36 -17.62
C MET A 138 12.50 -3.75 -16.35
N LYS A 139 13.40 -4.72 -16.46
CA LYS A 139 14.33 -5.12 -15.40
C LYS A 139 15.74 -5.15 -15.97
N TYR A 140 16.69 -4.55 -15.28
CA TYR A 140 18.08 -4.55 -15.70
C TYR A 140 18.73 -5.89 -15.35
N SER A 141 19.30 -6.58 -16.34
CA SER A 141 19.96 -7.88 -16.13
C SER A 141 21.32 -7.77 -15.44
N GLY A 142 21.90 -6.56 -15.37
CA GLY A 142 23.31 -6.31 -15.07
C GLY A 142 24.13 -5.93 -16.31
N SER A 143 23.57 -6.13 -17.51
CA SER A 143 24.18 -5.71 -18.77
C SER A 143 23.22 -4.95 -19.69
N SER A 144 21.92 -5.26 -19.65
CA SER A 144 20.91 -4.62 -20.50
C SER A 144 19.55 -4.54 -19.82
N TRP A 145 18.71 -3.62 -20.28
CA TRP A 145 17.30 -3.57 -19.91
C TRP A 145 16.51 -4.60 -20.70
N GLN A 146 15.75 -5.45 -20.00
CA GLN A 146 14.95 -6.53 -20.57
C GLN A 146 13.50 -6.40 -20.10
N THR A 147 12.53 -6.84 -20.89
CA THR A 147 11.15 -6.99 -20.42
C THR A 147 11.07 -8.07 -19.36
N THR A 148 10.25 -7.89 -18.33
CA THR A 148 10.05 -8.90 -17.27
C THR A 148 8.59 -9.33 -17.18
N SER A 149 8.36 -10.55 -16.69
CA SER A 149 7.04 -11.06 -16.29
C SER A 149 6.70 -10.76 -14.83
N ASP A 150 7.62 -10.13 -14.08
CA ASP A 150 7.37 -9.68 -12.71
C ASP A 150 6.15 -8.76 -12.65
N LYS A 151 5.34 -8.90 -11.61
CA LYS A 151 4.10 -8.14 -11.42
C LYS A 151 4.10 -7.41 -10.09
N GLN A 152 3.31 -6.34 -10.01
CA GLN A 152 2.90 -5.78 -8.73
C GLN A 152 2.21 -6.84 -7.88
N GLU A 153 2.24 -6.63 -6.56
CA GLU A 153 1.65 -7.59 -5.61
C GLU A 153 0.12 -7.55 -5.66
N LEU A 154 -0.44 -6.37 -5.95
CA LEU A 154 -1.88 -6.19 -6.13
C LEU A 154 -2.28 -6.31 -7.61
N THR A 155 -3.53 -6.70 -7.82
CA THR A 155 -4.17 -6.70 -9.14
C THR A 155 -4.88 -5.38 -9.37
N TYR A 156 -4.69 -4.80 -10.56
CA TYR A 156 -5.25 -3.51 -10.97
C TYR A 156 -6.07 -3.69 -12.24
N THR A 157 -7.38 -3.52 -12.12
CA THR A 157 -8.33 -3.66 -13.22
C THR A 157 -8.93 -2.31 -13.55
N TRP A 158 -8.78 -1.88 -14.80
CA TRP A 158 -9.21 -0.56 -15.22
C TRP A 158 -10.50 -0.59 -16.03
N TYR A 159 -11.37 0.35 -15.71
CA TYR A 159 -12.64 0.59 -16.37
C TYR A 159 -12.68 2.01 -16.92
N LYS A 160 -13.35 2.19 -18.05
CA LYS A 160 -13.52 3.48 -18.70
C LYS A 160 -14.99 3.73 -18.98
N GLN A 161 -15.47 4.91 -18.62
CA GLN A 161 -16.74 5.44 -19.08
C GLN A 161 -16.51 6.52 -20.15
N ASN A 162 -17.39 6.56 -21.13
CA ASN A 162 -17.38 7.59 -22.17
C ASN A 162 -17.97 8.93 -21.65
N LYS A 163 -18.04 9.92 -22.54
CA LYS A 163 -18.59 11.26 -22.23
C LYS A 163 -20.04 11.29 -21.71
N ASP A 164 -20.79 10.21 -21.95
CA ASP A 164 -22.20 10.07 -21.53
C ASP A 164 -22.30 9.20 -20.25
N GLY A 165 -21.18 8.86 -19.62
CA GLY A 165 -21.11 8.02 -18.42
C GLY A 165 -21.31 6.53 -18.67
N LYS A 166 -21.38 6.09 -19.93
CA LYS A 166 -21.59 4.68 -20.28
C LYS A 166 -20.27 3.92 -20.31
N GLU A 167 -20.28 2.68 -19.81
CA GLU A 167 -19.16 1.75 -19.91
C GLU A 167 -18.64 1.63 -21.35
N SER A 168 -17.31 1.60 -21.49
CA SER A 168 -16.60 1.35 -22.73
C SER A 168 -15.48 0.34 -22.51
N ALA A 169 -15.23 -0.50 -23.52
CA ALA A 169 -14.11 -1.42 -23.49
C ALA A 169 -12.80 -0.63 -23.34
N PHE A 170 -11.99 -1.01 -22.35
CA PHE A 170 -10.72 -0.35 -22.06
C PHE A 170 -9.53 -1.32 -22.15
N GLY A 171 -9.65 -2.50 -21.55
CA GLY A 171 -8.69 -3.60 -21.72
C GLY A 171 -7.28 -3.33 -21.18
N LYS A 172 -7.06 -2.22 -20.46
CA LYS A 172 -5.78 -1.89 -19.83
C LYS A 172 -5.71 -2.56 -18.45
N THR A 173 -4.54 -3.08 -18.10
CA THR A 173 -4.30 -3.77 -16.82
C THR A 173 -2.95 -3.38 -16.24
N GLY A 174 -2.77 -3.61 -14.94
CA GLY A 174 -1.55 -3.29 -14.21
C GLY A 174 -1.58 -1.91 -13.55
N LYS A 175 -0.67 -1.68 -12.61
CA LYS A 175 -0.64 -0.46 -11.78
C LYS A 175 -0.37 0.83 -12.55
N VAL A 176 0.36 0.73 -13.67
CA VAL A 176 0.74 1.86 -14.54
C VAL A 176 0.27 1.56 -15.96
N ILE A 177 -0.47 2.47 -16.58
CA ILE A 177 -0.99 2.29 -17.94
C ILE A 177 -0.61 3.47 -18.84
N TYR A 178 -0.72 3.28 -20.16
CA TYR A 178 -0.58 4.35 -21.14
C TYR A 178 -1.93 4.73 -21.71
N LEU A 179 -2.20 6.03 -21.76
CA LEU A 179 -3.34 6.65 -22.41
C LEU A 179 -2.88 7.51 -23.59
N SER A 180 -3.47 7.26 -24.74
CA SER A 180 -3.28 8.03 -25.97
C SER A 180 -4.54 8.79 -26.36
N ALA A 181 -4.45 9.57 -27.44
CA ALA A 181 -5.63 10.20 -28.06
C ALA A 181 -6.68 9.18 -28.50
N ASP A 182 -6.27 7.96 -28.85
CA ASP A 182 -7.22 6.90 -29.25
C ASP A 182 -8.03 6.39 -28.06
N ASP A 183 -7.52 6.60 -26.83
CA ASP A 183 -8.18 6.17 -25.61
C ASP A 183 -9.16 7.25 -25.09
N ILE A 184 -9.02 8.51 -25.52
CA ILE A 184 -9.74 9.69 -24.99
C ILE A 184 -10.23 10.57 -26.15
N ASP A 185 -11.54 10.59 -26.39
CA ASP A 185 -12.17 11.42 -27.42
C ASP A 185 -12.25 12.91 -27.02
N SER A 186 -12.90 13.19 -25.88
CA SER A 186 -13.04 14.55 -25.34
C SER A 186 -12.92 14.56 -23.82
N ILE A 187 -13.67 13.66 -23.17
CA ILE A 187 -13.59 13.36 -21.74
C ILE A 187 -13.68 11.84 -21.57
N ALA A 188 -12.94 11.33 -20.60
CA ALA A 188 -13.03 9.95 -20.16
C ALA A 188 -12.98 9.93 -18.64
N THR A 189 -13.88 9.17 -18.02
CA THR A 189 -13.82 8.86 -16.59
C THR A 189 -13.20 7.49 -16.43
N LEU A 190 -12.18 7.38 -15.59
CA LEU A 190 -11.47 6.15 -15.30
C LEU A 190 -11.74 5.71 -13.88
N GLN A 191 -11.97 4.41 -13.74
CA GLN A 191 -12.00 3.74 -12.44
C GLN A 191 -10.95 2.63 -12.47
N CYS A 192 -10.26 2.44 -11.35
CA CYS A 192 -9.38 1.30 -11.17
C CYS A 192 -9.81 0.55 -9.91
N ASP A 193 -10.19 -0.70 -10.07
CA ASP A 193 -10.40 -1.60 -8.95
C ASP A 193 -9.06 -2.24 -8.58
N VAL A 194 -8.79 -2.27 -7.27
CA VAL A 194 -7.57 -2.83 -6.70
C VAL A 194 -7.94 -4.01 -5.81
N SER A 195 -7.37 -5.18 -6.09
CA SER A 195 -7.60 -6.40 -5.31
C SER A 195 -6.30 -7.12 -4.99
N LYS A 196 -6.35 -8.03 -4.00
CA LYS A 196 -5.30 -9.03 -3.78
C LYS A 196 -5.47 -10.23 -4.70
#